data_AF-A0A938W690-F1
#
_entry.id   AF-A0A938W690-F1
#
_cell.length_a   1.000
_cell.length_b   1.000
_cell.length_c   1.000
_cell.angle_alpha   90.00
_cell.angle_beta   90.00
_cell.angle_gamma   90.00
#
_symmetry.space_group_name_H-M   'P 1'
#
loop_
_entity.id
_entity.type
_entity.pdbx_description
1 polymer ?
#
loop_
_entity_poly.entity_id
_entity_poly.type
_entity_poly.pdbx_seq_one_letter_code
_entity_poly.pdbx_strand_id
1 'polypeptide(L)'
;MNRQAKSAIKSLVLTLRHRLEEEIAIGLKRYGFAGERWLPIERLPHIERDDAAAADHFRLAASLEQHLRRIGAEPASATAAQRGEAVAWFVREVAFTHLNRLVALKCLEARGLIPEIITVRDAYGSRARAHYEYRFDHPAEAAAPDDALPAAIRHVCRMVYPEFRLLFDVGDATTGRKPPADDIVWPATPVLRDCIALINGLDAAADSRWLIADSKSP
;
A
#
# COMPACT_ATOMS: atom_id res chain seq x y z
N MET A 1 -19.08 8.08 -19.33
CA MET A 1 -17.72 8.52 -18.93
C MET A 1 -16.92 8.92 -20.18
N ASN A 2 -16.51 10.19 -20.29
CA ASN A 2 -15.80 10.75 -21.45
C ASN A 2 -14.40 10.10 -21.61
N ARG A 3 -13.91 9.97 -22.86
CA ARG A 3 -12.60 9.43 -23.25
C ARG A 3 -11.45 10.08 -22.47
N GLN A 4 -11.54 11.38 -22.21
CA GLN A 4 -10.52 12.10 -21.43
C GLN A 4 -10.44 11.65 -19.97
N ALA A 5 -11.59 11.40 -19.32
CA ALA A 5 -11.63 10.88 -17.95
C ALA A 5 -11.04 9.46 -17.88
N LYS A 6 -11.39 8.60 -18.84
CA LYS A 6 -10.80 7.26 -18.99
C LYS A 6 -9.27 7.34 -19.12
N SER A 7 -8.77 8.28 -19.93
CA SER A 7 -7.33 8.48 -20.12
C SER A 7 -6.64 8.96 -18.85
N ALA A 8 -7.24 9.91 -18.12
CA ALA A 8 -6.69 10.42 -16.87
C ALA A 8 -6.61 9.32 -15.80
N ILE A 9 -7.68 8.54 -15.63
CA ILE A 9 -7.70 7.40 -14.69
C ILE A 9 -6.64 6.37 -15.07
N LYS A 10 -6.54 6.01 -16.36
CA LYS A 10 -5.51 5.08 -16.83
C LYS A 10 -4.11 5.59 -16.50
N SER A 11 -3.84 6.86 -16.76
CA SER A 11 -2.54 7.47 -16.45
C SER A 11 -2.25 7.45 -14.94
N LEU A 12 -3.24 7.81 -14.12
CA LEU A 12 -3.12 7.76 -12.66
C LEU A 12 -2.77 6.35 -12.18
N VAL A 13 -3.53 5.34 -12.60
CA VAL A 13 -3.31 3.94 -12.20
C VAL A 13 -1.92 3.47 -12.58
N LEU A 14 -1.45 3.79 -13.78
CA LEU A 14 -0.09 3.41 -14.21
C LEU A 14 0.98 4.10 -13.36
N THR A 15 0.84 5.39 -13.07
CA THR A 15 1.77 6.13 -12.22
C THR A 15 1.82 5.58 -10.80
N LEU A 16 0.65 5.34 -10.19
CA LEU A 16 0.55 4.75 -8.84
C LEU A 16 1.21 3.38 -8.80
N ARG A 17 0.89 2.53 -9.78
CA ARG A 17 1.43 1.18 -9.89
C ARG A 17 2.96 1.19 -9.97
N HIS A 18 3.56 1.98 -10.86
CA HIS A 18 5.02 2.04 -10.99
C HIS A 18 5.69 2.48 -9.68
N ARG A 19 5.17 3.53 -9.04
CA ARG A 19 5.73 4.04 -7.77
C ARG A 19 5.65 3.01 -6.65
N LEU A 20 4.52 2.33 -6.53
CA LEU A 20 4.33 1.28 -5.54
C LEU A 20 5.23 0.08 -5.83
N GLU A 21 5.31 -0.39 -7.08
CA GLU A 21 6.18 -1.52 -7.45
C GLU A 21 7.66 -1.24 -7.13
N GLU A 22 8.16 -0.05 -7.45
CA GLU A 22 9.53 0.36 -7.12
C GLU A 22 9.79 0.34 -5.61
N GLU A 23 8.87 0.91 -4.83
CA GLU A 23 8.99 0.98 -3.38
C GLU A 23 8.92 -0.40 -2.71
N ILE A 24 7.97 -1.24 -3.13
CA ILE A 24 7.85 -2.61 -2.61
C ILE A 24 9.08 -3.45 -2.96
N ALA A 25 9.65 -3.29 -4.16
CA ALA A 25 10.88 -3.96 -4.53
C ALA A 25 12.07 -3.51 -3.64
N ILE A 26 12.12 -2.24 -3.21
CA ILE A 26 13.11 -1.76 -2.24
C ILE A 26 12.87 -2.41 -0.86
N GLY A 27 11.62 -2.43 -0.39
CA GLY A 27 11.27 -3.06 0.88
C GLY A 27 11.65 -4.54 0.96
N LEU A 28 11.40 -5.32 -0.11
CA LEU A 28 11.78 -6.74 -0.18
C LEU A 28 13.30 -6.97 -0.07
N LYS A 29 14.12 -6.06 -0.61
CA LYS A 29 15.58 -6.15 -0.49
C LYS A 29 16.02 -6.12 0.98
N ARG A 30 15.33 -5.37 1.85
CA ARG A 30 15.64 -5.31 3.29
C ARG A 30 15.50 -6.68 3.98
N TYR A 31 14.56 -7.49 3.49
CA TYR A 31 14.31 -8.86 3.94
C TYR A 31 15.11 -9.92 3.18
N GLY A 32 16.04 -9.52 2.30
CA GLY A 32 16.93 -10.42 1.58
C GLY A 32 16.44 -10.90 0.21
N PHE A 33 15.32 -10.38 -0.28
CA PHE A 33 14.75 -10.78 -1.58
C PHE A 33 14.98 -9.70 -2.64
N ALA A 34 16.17 -9.70 -3.23
CA ALA A 34 16.61 -8.72 -4.22
C ALA A 34 16.48 -9.26 -5.64
N GLY A 35 15.25 -9.36 -6.15
CA GLY A 35 14.97 -9.92 -7.47
C GLY A 35 15.45 -11.37 -7.58
N GLU A 36 16.45 -11.60 -8.42
CA GLU A 36 17.04 -12.94 -8.65
C GLU A 36 17.86 -13.48 -7.47
N ARG A 37 18.34 -12.57 -6.60
CA ARG A 37 19.22 -12.89 -5.48
C ARG A 37 18.42 -12.95 -4.19
N TRP A 38 18.28 -14.16 -3.66
CA TRP A 38 17.69 -14.39 -2.35
C TRP A 38 18.79 -14.72 -1.36
N LEU A 39 18.77 -14.04 -0.22
CA LEU A 39 19.73 -14.25 0.86
C LEU A 39 19.05 -15.06 1.97
N PRO A 40 19.73 -16.09 2.50
CA PRO A 40 19.24 -16.78 3.68
C PRO A 40 19.43 -15.89 4.93
N ILE A 41 18.70 -16.18 5.99
CA ILE A 41 18.61 -15.31 7.17
C ILE A 41 19.96 -15.09 7.88
N GLU A 42 20.87 -16.06 7.83
CA GLU A 42 22.21 -16.00 8.44
C GLU A 42 23.10 -14.94 7.76
N ARG A 43 22.72 -14.48 6.56
CA ARG A 43 23.38 -13.38 5.85
C ARG A 43 22.73 -12.02 6.12
N LEU A 44 21.76 -11.96 7.01
CA LEU A 44 20.96 -10.78 7.36
C LEU A 44 20.98 -10.59 8.90
N PRO A 45 22.13 -10.22 9.49
CA PRO A 45 22.28 -10.16 10.96
C PRO A 45 21.35 -9.14 11.63
N HIS A 46 20.88 -8.12 10.90
CA HIS A 46 19.88 -7.15 11.39
C HIS A 46 18.46 -7.72 11.43
N ILE A 47 18.18 -8.78 10.66
CA ILE A 47 16.90 -9.50 10.67
C ILE A 47 16.98 -10.68 11.64
N GLU A 48 18.08 -11.43 11.62
CA GLU A 48 18.27 -12.62 12.46
C GLU A 48 18.16 -12.31 13.96
N ARG A 49 18.59 -11.12 14.39
CA ARG A 49 18.57 -10.68 15.80
C ARG A 49 17.24 -10.10 16.25
N ASP A 50 16.28 -9.93 15.35
CA ASP A 50 14.96 -9.36 15.61
C ASP A 50 13.90 -10.42 15.30
N ASP A 51 13.31 -11.00 16.35
CA ASP A 51 12.34 -12.09 16.23
C ASP A 51 11.15 -11.74 15.31
N ALA A 52 10.70 -10.48 15.32
CA ALA A 52 9.60 -10.04 14.48
C ALA A 52 10.05 -9.95 13.01
N ALA A 53 11.22 -9.35 12.76
CA ALA A 53 11.78 -9.26 11.42
C ALA A 53 12.13 -10.64 10.84
N ALA A 54 12.64 -11.56 11.66
CA ALA A 54 12.92 -12.94 11.30
C ALA A 54 11.63 -13.69 10.92
N ALA A 55 10.57 -13.56 11.72
CA ALA A 55 9.26 -14.13 11.39
C ALA A 55 8.72 -13.59 10.06
N ASP A 56 8.89 -12.29 9.80
CA ASP A 56 8.49 -11.68 8.54
C ASP A 56 9.32 -12.16 7.35
N HIS A 57 10.63 -12.34 7.50
CA HIS A 57 11.48 -12.95 6.48
C HIS A 57 10.97 -14.33 6.07
N PHE A 58 10.64 -15.21 7.02
CA PHE A 58 10.11 -16.54 6.72
C PHE A 58 8.73 -16.50 6.07
N ARG A 59 7.86 -15.58 6.47
CA ARG A 59 6.52 -15.41 5.85
C ARG A 59 6.63 -14.90 4.40
N LEU A 60 7.55 -13.98 4.15
CA LEU A 60 7.86 -13.51 2.79
C LEU A 60 8.47 -14.63 1.95
N ALA A 61 9.44 -15.38 2.49
CA ALA A 61 10.02 -16.54 1.83
C ALA A 61 8.93 -17.54 1.40
N ALA A 62 8.07 -17.95 2.33
CA ALA A 62 6.98 -18.88 2.06
C ALA A 62 6.04 -18.41 0.94
N SER A 63 5.73 -17.10 0.91
CA SER A 63 4.89 -16.50 -0.13
C SER A 63 5.60 -16.51 -1.49
N LEU A 64 6.88 -16.14 -1.54
CA LEU A 64 7.69 -16.18 -2.76
C LEU A 64 7.89 -17.61 -3.28
N GLU A 65 8.07 -18.58 -2.39
CA GLU A 65 8.10 -20.00 -2.76
C GLU A 65 6.76 -20.49 -3.34
N GLN A 66 5.63 -20.00 -2.82
CA GLN A 66 4.33 -20.27 -3.41
C GLN A 66 4.26 -19.73 -4.85
N HIS A 67 4.80 -18.55 -5.12
CA HIS A 67 4.92 -18.03 -6.49
C HIS A 67 5.82 -18.88 -7.37
N LEU A 68 6.96 -19.37 -6.87
CA LEU A 68 7.80 -20.33 -7.59
C LEU A 68 7.01 -21.58 -7.99
N ARG A 69 6.27 -22.16 -7.04
CA ARG A 69 5.42 -23.33 -7.32
C ARG A 69 4.33 -23.02 -8.35
N ARG A 70 3.72 -21.82 -8.31
CA ARG A 70 2.72 -21.38 -9.31
C ARG A 70 3.28 -21.30 -10.73
N ILE A 71 4.56 -20.98 -10.90
CA ILE A 71 5.23 -20.98 -12.22
C ILE A 71 5.89 -22.33 -12.56
N GLY A 72 5.60 -23.38 -11.80
CA GLY A 72 6.11 -24.74 -12.03
C GLY A 72 7.58 -24.94 -11.61
N ALA A 73 8.12 -24.07 -10.77
CA ALA A 73 9.48 -24.17 -10.25
C ALA A 73 9.51 -24.79 -8.84
N GLU A 74 10.42 -25.73 -8.61
CA GLU A 74 10.70 -26.26 -7.28
C GLU A 74 11.60 -25.29 -6.49
N PRO A 75 11.20 -24.82 -5.30
CA PRO A 75 11.96 -23.80 -4.56
C PRO A 75 13.43 -24.15 -4.31
N ALA A 76 13.72 -25.41 -3.98
CA ALA A 76 15.07 -25.87 -3.66
C ALA A 76 16.03 -25.86 -4.86
N SER A 77 15.50 -25.92 -6.09
CA SER A 77 16.28 -25.96 -7.34
C SER A 77 15.96 -24.81 -8.29
N ALA A 78 15.22 -23.79 -7.82
CA ALA A 78 14.82 -22.65 -8.63
C ALA A 78 16.06 -21.91 -9.17
N THR A 79 16.00 -21.54 -10.44
CA THR A 79 17.02 -20.73 -11.10
C THR A 79 16.94 -19.27 -10.64
N ALA A 80 18.00 -18.50 -10.91
CA ALA A 80 18.03 -17.06 -10.66
C ALA A 80 16.88 -16.33 -11.36
N ALA A 81 16.63 -16.68 -12.63
CA ALA A 81 15.53 -16.10 -13.42
C ALA A 81 14.16 -16.40 -12.80
N GLN A 82 13.89 -17.64 -12.37
CA GLN A 82 12.63 -18.02 -11.72
C GLN A 82 12.42 -17.27 -10.39
N ARG A 83 13.49 -17.11 -9.59
CA ARG A 83 13.45 -16.27 -8.37
C ARG A 83 13.10 -14.82 -8.69
N GLY A 84 13.72 -14.26 -9.73
CA GLY A 84 13.43 -12.91 -10.21
C GLY A 84 11.97 -12.75 -10.64
N GLU A 85 11.45 -13.73 -11.37
CA GLU A 85 10.04 -13.76 -11.80
C GLU A 85 9.07 -13.85 -10.60
N ALA A 86 9.35 -14.71 -9.63
CA ALA A 86 8.54 -14.85 -8.42
C ALA A 86 8.49 -13.54 -7.62
N VAL A 87 9.64 -12.87 -7.45
CA VAL A 87 9.70 -11.54 -6.82
C VAL A 87 8.91 -10.52 -7.62
N ALA A 88 9.06 -10.48 -8.95
CA ALA A 88 8.32 -9.54 -9.79
C ALA A 88 6.80 -9.76 -9.74
N TRP A 89 6.32 -11.00 -9.60
CA TRP A 89 4.90 -11.30 -9.39
C TRP A 89 4.42 -10.84 -8.02
N PHE A 90 5.18 -11.15 -6.96
CA PHE A 90 4.83 -10.73 -5.61
C PHE A 90 4.80 -9.20 -5.48
N VAL A 91 5.80 -8.50 -6.01
CA VAL A 91 5.84 -7.02 -6.05
C VAL A 91 4.58 -6.44 -6.71
N ARG A 92 4.17 -7.00 -7.86
CA ARG A 92 2.93 -6.60 -8.54
C ARG A 92 1.71 -6.84 -7.67
N GLU A 93 1.60 -8.01 -7.05
CA GLU A 93 0.50 -8.37 -6.16
C GLU A 93 0.37 -7.37 -5.00
N VAL A 94 1.46 -7.14 -4.26
CA VAL A 94 1.50 -6.21 -3.13
C VAL A 94 1.18 -4.76 -3.58
N ALA A 95 1.77 -4.31 -4.68
CA ALA A 95 1.49 -2.98 -5.23
C ALA A 95 0.01 -2.81 -5.60
N PHE A 96 -0.61 -3.83 -6.19
CA PHE A 96 -2.05 -3.82 -6.48
C PHE A 96 -2.89 -3.83 -5.22
N THR A 97 -2.53 -4.60 -4.19
CA THR A 97 -3.22 -4.58 -2.89
C THR A 97 -3.24 -3.17 -2.30
N HIS A 98 -2.09 -2.50 -2.21
CA HIS A 98 -2.01 -1.14 -1.66
C HIS A 98 -2.74 -0.11 -2.52
N LEU A 99 -2.60 -0.17 -3.85
CA LEU A 99 -3.34 0.70 -4.76
C LEU A 99 -4.85 0.54 -4.57
N ASN A 100 -5.34 -0.70 -4.56
CA ASN A 100 -6.76 -1.00 -4.41
C ASN A 100 -7.28 -0.52 -3.06
N ARG A 101 -6.50 -0.68 -1.97
CA ARG A 101 -6.86 -0.15 -0.65
C ARG A 101 -7.02 1.37 -0.68
N LEU A 102 -6.03 2.10 -1.21
CA LEU A 102 -6.09 3.57 -1.25
C LEU A 102 -7.28 4.08 -2.08
N VAL A 103 -7.53 3.49 -3.26
CA VAL A 103 -8.66 3.86 -4.11
C VAL A 103 -10.00 3.47 -3.48
N ALA A 104 -10.08 2.30 -2.84
CA ALA A 104 -11.29 1.86 -2.16
C ALA A 104 -11.61 2.76 -0.95
N LEU A 105 -10.62 3.10 -0.11
CA LEU A 105 -10.79 4.08 0.97
C LEU A 105 -11.32 5.40 0.43
N LYS A 106 -10.73 5.94 -0.64
CA LYS A 106 -11.25 7.15 -1.30
C LYS A 106 -12.70 7.02 -1.75
N CYS A 107 -13.07 5.86 -2.30
CA CYS A 107 -14.43 5.58 -2.73
C CYS A 107 -15.42 5.46 -1.57
N LEU A 108 -15.00 4.94 -0.40
CA LEU A 108 -15.80 4.87 0.82
C LEU A 108 -16.00 6.27 1.42
N GLU A 109 -14.95 7.10 1.43
CA GLU A 109 -15.01 8.51 1.86
C GLU A 109 -15.99 9.32 1.00
N ALA A 110 -15.89 9.20 -0.33
CA ALA A 110 -16.78 9.91 -1.25
C ALA A 110 -18.26 9.55 -1.07
N ARG A 111 -18.55 8.41 -0.42
CA ARG A 111 -19.90 7.95 -0.07
C ARG A 111 -20.28 8.27 1.38
N GLY A 112 -19.40 8.90 2.15
CA GLY A 112 -19.62 9.23 3.56
C GLY A 112 -19.67 8.00 4.48
N LEU A 113 -19.13 6.85 4.06
CA LEU A 113 -19.15 5.62 4.83
C LEU A 113 -18.06 5.56 5.90
N ILE A 114 -16.98 6.31 5.72
CA ILE A 114 -15.87 6.43 6.66
C ILE A 114 -15.40 7.87 6.78
N PRO A 115 -14.73 8.24 7.89
CA PRO A 115 -14.00 9.49 7.96
C PRO A 115 -12.91 9.59 6.90
N GLU A 116 -12.57 10.81 6.50
CA GLU A 116 -11.55 11.08 5.49
C GLU A 116 -10.16 10.63 5.94
N ILE A 117 -9.55 9.68 5.23
CA ILE A 117 -8.17 9.21 5.42
C ILE A 117 -7.28 9.45 4.18
N ILE A 118 -7.87 9.59 3.01
CA ILE A 118 -7.24 9.94 1.73
C ILE A 118 -7.46 11.44 1.45
N THR A 119 -8.69 11.95 1.60
CA THR A 119 -9.00 13.36 1.32
C THR A 119 -8.33 14.28 2.33
N VAL A 120 -7.44 15.16 1.88
CA VAL A 120 -6.71 16.11 2.75
C VAL A 120 -7.43 17.47 2.81
N ARG A 121 -7.41 18.12 3.98
CA ARG A 121 -7.99 19.46 4.17
C ARG A 121 -7.06 20.37 4.96
N ASP A 122 -7.06 21.66 4.60
CA ASP A 122 -6.25 22.68 5.30
C ASP A 122 -6.68 22.87 6.75
N ALA A 123 -7.97 22.67 7.06
CA ALA A 123 -8.51 22.71 8.42
C ALA A 123 -7.83 21.69 9.37
N TYR A 124 -7.20 20.65 8.82
CA TYR A 124 -6.46 19.63 9.57
C TYR A 124 -4.93 19.73 9.35
N GLY A 125 -4.44 20.92 8.97
CA GLY A 125 -3.02 21.15 8.70
C GLY A 125 -2.54 20.36 7.47
N SER A 126 -3.33 20.42 6.40
CA SER A 126 -3.11 19.72 5.13
C SER A 126 -2.98 18.19 5.29
N ARG A 127 -3.76 17.64 6.23
CA ARG A 127 -3.92 16.19 6.46
C ARG A 127 -5.35 15.76 6.23
N ALA A 128 -5.56 14.46 6.13
CA ALA A 128 -6.89 13.88 6.20
C ALA A 128 -7.40 13.90 7.65
N ARG A 129 -8.71 14.00 7.83
CA ARG A 129 -9.34 14.09 9.16
C ARG A 129 -8.94 12.92 10.07
N ALA A 130 -9.09 11.69 9.59
CA ALA A 130 -8.77 10.48 10.33
C ALA A 130 -7.27 10.40 10.67
N HIS A 131 -6.38 10.90 9.81
CA HIS A 131 -4.95 10.97 10.12
C HIS A 131 -4.66 11.98 11.23
N TYR A 132 -5.31 13.15 11.19
CA TYR A 132 -5.21 14.16 12.26
C TYR A 132 -5.71 13.62 13.60
N GLU A 133 -6.90 13.03 13.62
CA GLU A 133 -7.51 12.44 14.82
C GLU A 133 -6.64 11.28 15.37
N TYR A 134 -6.19 10.37 14.50
CA TYR A 134 -5.32 9.27 14.91
C TYR A 134 -4.03 9.76 15.60
N ARG A 135 -3.39 10.80 15.05
CA ARG A 135 -2.19 11.39 15.64
C ARG A 135 -2.45 11.99 17.01
N PHE A 136 -3.62 12.59 17.21
CA PHE A 136 -4.02 13.14 18.50
C PHE A 136 -4.17 12.04 19.56
N ASP A 137 -4.79 10.93 19.18
CA ASP A 137 -5.00 9.79 20.07
C ASP A 137 -3.72 8.94 20.30
N HIS A 138 -2.77 8.97 19.35
CA HIS A 138 -1.55 8.16 19.36
C HIS A 138 -0.29 9.04 19.27
N PRO A 139 0.01 9.89 20.28
CA PRO A 139 1.09 10.87 20.21
C PRO A 139 2.49 10.25 20.04
N ALA A 140 2.71 9.04 20.56
CA ALA A 140 3.99 8.32 20.41
C ALA A 140 4.23 7.89 18.96
N GLU A 141 3.21 7.39 18.27
CA GLU A 141 3.28 7.05 16.85
C GLU A 141 3.38 8.32 16.00
N ALA A 142 2.70 9.39 16.38
CA ALA A 142 2.75 10.67 15.67
C ALA A 142 4.14 11.34 15.73
N ALA A 143 4.94 11.02 16.75
CA ALA A 143 6.32 11.49 16.89
C ALA A 143 7.33 10.68 16.04
N ALA A 144 6.92 9.54 15.48
CA ALA A 144 7.78 8.74 14.62
C ALA A 144 8.02 9.45 13.26
N PRO A 145 9.12 9.12 12.55
CA PRO A 145 9.48 9.77 11.29
C PRO A 145 8.41 9.65 10.18
N ASP A 146 7.53 8.65 10.28
CA ASP A 146 6.44 8.41 9.33
C ASP A 146 5.17 9.23 9.62
N ASP A 147 5.18 10.07 10.66
CA ASP A 147 4.07 10.93 11.09
C ASP A 147 2.78 10.14 11.38
N ALA A 148 2.90 8.85 11.77
CA ALA A 148 1.82 7.89 11.95
C ALA A 148 0.92 7.64 10.72
N LEU A 149 1.28 8.11 9.52
CA LEU A 149 0.41 7.96 8.34
C LEU A 149 0.13 6.48 7.99
N PRO A 150 1.13 5.59 7.91
CA PRO A 150 0.87 4.17 7.64
C PRO A 150 0.00 3.53 8.72
N ALA A 151 0.20 3.91 9.99
CA ALA A 151 -0.56 3.40 11.12
C ALA A 151 -2.03 3.85 11.08
N ALA A 152 -2.29 5.13 10.78
CA ALA A 152 -3.63 5.67 10.60
C ALA A 152 -4.38 5.00 9.44
N ILE A 153 -3.72 4.77 8.30
CA ILE A 153 -4.32 4.03 7.18
C ILE A 153 -4.67 2.61 7.60
N ARG A 154 -3.75 1.89 8.27
CA ARG A 154 -4.03 0.55 8.81
C ARG A 154 -5.18 0.56 9.80
N HIS A 155 -5.26 1.56 10.67
CA HIS A 155 -6.37 1.71 11.61
C HIS A 155 -7.71 1.79 10.87
N VAL A 156 -7.81 2.63 9.84
CA VAL A 156 -9.03 2.73 9.02
C VAL A 156 -9.32 1.43 8.26
N CYS A 157 -8.30 0.75 7.72
CA CYS A 157 -8.46 -0.59 7.12
C CYS A 157 -9.09 -1.58 8.12
N ARG A 158 -8.65 -1.59 9.38
CA ARG A 158 -9.24 -2.46 10.41
C ARG A 158 -10.70 -2.12 10.70
N MET A 159 -11.06 -0.83 10.70
CA MET A 159 -12.45 -0.42 10.91
C MET A 159 -13.39 -0.94 9.80
N VAL A 160 -12.93 -0.95 8.55
CA VAL A 160 -13.74 -1.39 7.40
C VAL A 160 -13.65 -2.90 7.11
N TYR A 161 -12.66 -3.59 7.69
CA TYR A 161 -12.41 -5.02 7.49
C TYR A 161 -13.64 -5.91 7.77
N PRO A 162 -14.47 -5.69 8.81
CA PRO A 162 -15.66 -6.52 9.05
C PRO A 162 -16.63 -6.58 7.86
N GLU A 163 -16.74 -5.47 7.11
CA GLU A 163 -17.65 -5.32 5.97
C GLU A 163 -16.99 -5.69 4.64
N PHE A 164 -15.73 -5.28 4.44
CA PHE A 164 -15.02 -5.36 3.15
C PHE A 164 -13.78 -6.29 3.17
N ARG A 165 -13.74 -7.21 4.14
CA ARG A 165 -12.77 -8.31 4.37
C ARG A 165 -11.48 -8.25 3.55
N LEU A 166 -11.25 -9.23 2.66
CA LEU A 166 -9.97 -9.57 2.02
C LEU A 166 -9.10 -8.35 1.65
N LEU A 167 -9.70 -7.31 1.06
CA LEU A 167 -8.97 -6.13 0.62
C LEU A 167 -8.34 -5.34 1.77
N PHE A 168 -9.00 -5.26 2.91
CA PHE A 168 -8.57 -4.48 4.07
C PHE A 168 -8.00 -5.35 5.19
N ASP A 169 -7.62 -6.58 4.88
CA ASP A 169 -6.93 -7.43 5.83
C ASP A 169 -5.52 -6.88 6.11
N VAL A 170 -5.38 -6.19 7.23
CA VAL A 170 -4.09 -5.69 7.74
C VAL A 170 -3.71 -6.34 9.07
N GLY A 171 -4.26 -7.51 9.35
CA GLY A 171 -4.18 -8.15 10.66
C GLY A 171 -4.84 -7.34 11.78
N ASP A 172 -4.73 -7.84 12.99
CA ASP A 172 -5.16 -7.19 14.21
C ASP A 172 -4.49 -7.84 15.43
N ALA A 173 -3.55 -7.11 16.03
CA ALA A 173 -2.80 -7.59 17.18
C ALA A 173 -3.70 -7.85 18.40
N THR A 174 -4.82 -7.13 18.54
CA THR A 174 -5.75 -7.30 19.67
C THR A 174 -6.47 -8.64 19.65
N THR A 175 -6.63 -9.22 18.45
CA THR A 175 -7.24 -10.54 18.23
C THR A 175 -6.20 -11.62 17.93
N GLY A 176 -4.90 -11.29 17.97
CA GLY A 176 -3.80 -12.20 17.59
C GLY A 176 -3.75 -12.51 16.10
N ARG A 177 -4.56 -11.83 15.27
CA ARG A 177 -4.62 -12.05 13.84
C ARG A 177 -3.41 -11.43 13.18
N LYS A 178 -2.55 -12.26 12.61
CA LYS A 178 -1.42 -11.77 11.82
C LYS A 178 -1.92 -11.23 10.48
N PRO A 179 -1.31 -10.17 9.95
CA PRO A 179 -1.64 -9.71 8.62
C PRO A 179 -1.25 -10.76 7.56
N PRO A 180 -1.73 -10.64 6.31
CA PRO A 180 -1.20 -11.41 5.19
C PRO A 180 0.24 -10.96 4.84
N ALA A 181 0.92 -11.72 3.97
CA ALA A 181 2.33 -11.45 3.66
C ALA A 181 2.53 -10.22 2.77
N ASP A 182 1.54 -9.88 1.93
CA ASP A 182 1.51 -8.65 1.13
C ASP A 182 1.35 -7.38 1.98
N ASP A 183 1.04 -7.54 3.27
CA ASP A 183 0.99 -6.46 4.25
C ASP A 183 2.33 -6.25 4.98
N ILE A 184 3.29 -7.18 4.90
CA ILE A 184 4.58 -7.06 5.59
C ILE A 184 5.37 -5.88 5.03
N VAL A 185 5.33 -5.72 3.70
CA VAL A 185 6.01 -4.63 3.01
C VAL A 185 5.01 -3.51 2.74
N TRP A 186 5.13 -2.42 3.48
CA TRP A 186 4.36 -1.20 3.24
C TRP A 186 5.14 -0.21 2.37
N PRO A 187 4.47 0.55 1.50
CA PRO A 187 5.09 1.70 0.87
C PRO A 187 5.57 2.71 1.92
N ALA A 188 6.77 3.27 1.74
CA ALA A 188 7.25 4.33 2.61
C ALA A 188 6.33 5.56 2.59
N THR A 189 6.35 6.31 3.69
CA THR A 189 5.49 7.50 3.89
C THR A 189 5.56 8.52 2.76
N PRO A 190 6.73 8.87 2.19
CA PRO A 190 6.78 9.79 1.05
C PRO A 190 5.98 9.25 -0.16
N VAL A 191 6.12 7.96 -0.45
CA VAL A 191 5.39 7.30 -1.56
C VAL A 191 3.89 7.27 -1.28
N LEU A 192 3.47 7.00 -0.03
CA LEU A 192 2.05 7.07 0.35
C LEU A 192 1.49 8.49 0.17
N ARG A 193 2.22 9.53 0.60
CA ARG A 193 1.80 10.93 0.44
C ARG A 193 1.68 11.30 -1.04
N ASP A 194 2.64 10.91 -1.87
CA ASP A 194 2.59 11.09 -3.32
C ASP A 194 1.36 10.40 -3.92
N CYS A 195 1.09 9.15 -3.53
CA CYS A 195 -0.08 8.41 -4.01
C CYS A 195 -1.40 9.10 -3.61
N ILE A 196 -1.51 9.54 -2.36
CA ILE A 196 -2.68 10.27 -1.85
C ILE A 196 -2.87 11.59 -2.62
N ALA A 197 -1.78 12.35 -2.84
CA ALA A 197 -1.81 13.59 -3.60
C ALA A 197 -2.26 13.36 -5.05
N LEU A 198 -1.76 12.32 -5.71
CA LEU A 198 -2.17 11.93 -7.06
C LEU A 198 -3.65 11.53 -7.13
N ILE A 199 -4.15 10.79 -6.14
CA ILE A 199 -5.57 10.40 -6.05
C ILE A 199 -6.44 11.65 -5.87
N ASN A 200 -6.11 12.53 -4.92
CA ASN A 200 -6.87 13.77 -4.70
C ASN A 200 -6.78 14.75 -5.87
N GLY A 201 -5.67 14.74 -6.62
CA GLY A 201 -5.52 15.55 -7.84
C GLY A 201 -6.50 15.16 -8.95
N LEU A 202 -7.03 13.93 -8.94
CA LEU A 202 -8.07 13.52 -9.87
C LEU A 202 -9.39 14.27 -9.63
N ASP A 203 -9.73 14.54 -8.36
CA ASP A 203 -10.94 15.26 -7.95
C ASP A 203 -10.86 16.73 -8.38
N ALA A 204 -9.75 17.40 -8.07
CA ALA A 204 -9.55 18.81 -8.47
C ALA A 204 -9.65 18.98 -9.99
N ALA A 205 -9.14 18.02 -10.76
CA ALA A 205 -9.23 18.02 -12.21
C ALA A 205 -10.65 17.69 -12.71
N ALA A 206 -11.47 16.99 -11.94
CA ALA A 206 -12.89 16.76 -12.25
C ALA A 206 -13.74 18.00 -11.93
N ASP A 207 -13.56 18.61 -10.74
CA ASP A 207 -14.30 19.80 -10.28
C ASP A 207 -14.05 21.02 -11.18
N SER A 208 -12.80 21.25 -11.57
CA SER A 208 -12.43 22.31 -12.51
C SER A 208 -13.12 22.16 -13.88
N ARG A 209 -13.51 20.93 -14.28
CA ARG A 209 -14.18 20.69 -15.57
C ARG A 209 -15.69 20.92 -15.51
N TRP A 210 -16.32 20.78 -14.35
CA TRP A 210 -17.73 21.13 -14.17
C TRP A 210 -17.92 22.66 -14.17
N LEU A 211 -17.02 23.40 -13.52
CA LEU A 211 -17.03 24.87 -13.51
C LEU A 211 -16.84 25.49 -14.92
N ILE A 212 -16.10 24.83 -15.81
CA ILE A 212 -15.93 25.29 -17.21
C ILE A 212 -17.13 24.90 -18.10
N ALA A 213 -17.85 23.83 -17.76
CA ALA A 213 -19.05 23.42 -18.49
C ALA A 213 -20.26 24.33 -18.19
N ASP A 214 -20.40 24.79 -16.95
CA ASP A 214 -21.52 25.67 -16.53
C ASP A 214 -21.36 27.13 -16.98
N SER A 215 -20.15 27.56 -17.37
CA SER A 215 -19.90 28.89 -17.95
C SER A 215 -20.18 28.96 -19.47
N LYS A 216 -20.67 27.88 -20.07
CA LYS A 216 -21.10 27.80 -21.48
C LYS A 216 -22.59 27.49 -21.63
N SER A 217 -23.44 28.09 -20.79
CA SER A 217 -24.88 28.19 -21.07
C SER A 217 -25.21 29.65 -21.42
N PRO A 218 -25.85 29.92 -22.57
CA PRO A 218 -26.20 31.27 -23.02
C PRO A 218 -27.24 31.96 -22.14
#